data_AF-A0A9P9T492-F1
#
_entry.id   AF-A0A9P9T492-F1
#
_cell.length_a   1.000
_cell.length_b   1.000
_cell.length_c   1.000
_cell.angle_alpha   90.00
_cell.angle_beta   90.00
_cell.angle_gamma   90.00
#
_symmetry.space_group_name_H-M   'P 1'
#
loop_
_entity.id
_entity.type
_entity.pdbx_description
1 polymer ?
#
loop_
_entity_poly.entity_id
_entity_poly.type
_entity_poly.pdbx_seq_one_letter_code
_entity_poly.pdbx_strand_id
1 'polypeptide(L)' 'HCIDYLRQVLMCHGDLTPITLTWSDEMDWVKPNFSIQHTCRNFQSIWDFALSRNLSGISIE' A
#
# COMPACT_ATOMS: atom_id res chain seq x y z
N HIS A 1 -12.74 5.89 -19.18
CA HIS A 1 -13.48 4.69 -18.71
C HIS A 1 -12.58 3.60 -18.15
N CYS A 2 -11.66 2.98 -18.91
CA CYS A 2 -10.77 1.93 -18.35
C CYS A 2 -9.84 2.47 -17.25
N ILE A 3 -9.22 3.63 -17.50
CA ILE A 3 -8.32 4.27 -16.54
C ILE A 3 -9.06 4.67 -15.26
N ASP A 4 -10.29 5.15 -15.37
CA ASP A 4 -11.11 5.49 -14.20
C ASP A 4 -11.42 4.28 -13.34
N TYR A 5 -11.69 3.14 -13.97
CA TYR A 5 -11.96 1.89 -13.27
C TYR A 5 -10.69 1.36 -12.58
N LEU A 6 -9.55 1.39 -13.27
CA LEU A 6 -8.25 1.03 -12.68
C LEU A 6 -7.92 1.93 -11.49
N ARG A 7 -8.12 3.25 -11.63
CA ARG A 7 -7.93 4.21 -10.55
C ARG A 7 -8.83 3.86 -9.36
N GLN A 8 -10.12 3.61 -9.58
CA GLN A 8 -11.05 3.25 -8.49
C GLN A 8 -10.64 1.96 -7.79
N VAL A 9 -10.25 0.92 -8.53
CA VAL A 9 -9.76 -0.34 -7.94
C VAL A 9 -8.52 -0.09 -7.09
N LEU A 10 -7.52 0.65 -7.60
CA LEU A 10 -6.32 0.99 -6.83
C LEU A 10 -6.65 1.78 -5.56
N MET A 11 -7.60 2.71 -5.63
CA MET A 11 -8.04 3.47 -4.45
C MET A 11 -8.74 2.59 -3.41
N CYS A 12 -9.60 1.66 -3.84
CA CYS A 12 -10.31 0.73 -2.96
C CYS A 12 -9.37 -0.27 -2.27
N HIS A 13 -8.26 -0.64 -2.93
CA HIS A 13 -7.29 -1.61 -2.44
C HIS A 13 -5.99 -0.98 -1.94
N GLY A 14 -6.01 0.31 -1.57
CA GLY A 14 -4.87 1.00 -0.97
C GLY A 14 -4.49 0.40 0.38
N ASP A 15 -3.56 -0.55 0.37
CA ASP A 15 -3.06 -1.22 1.57
C ASP A 15 -1.79 -0.55 2.11
N LEU A 16 -1.76 -0.37 3.43
CA LEU A 16 -0.62 0.18 4.18
C LEU A 16 -0.13 -0.78 5.26
N THR A 17 -0.60 -2.04 5.25
CA THR A 17 -0.24 -3.03 6.25
C THR A 17 1.23 -3.43 6.06
N PRO A 18 2.11 -3.22 7.06
CA PRO A 18 3.52 -3.60 6.92
C PRO A 18 3.68 -5.09 6.72
N ILE A 19 4.48 -5.48 5.72
CA ILE A 19 4.89 -6.87 5.55
C ILE A 19 5.89 -7.19 6.65
N THR A 20 5.49 -8.10 7.55
CA THR A 20 6.37 -8.58 8.62
C THR A 20 7.32 -9.64 8.09
N LEU A 21 8.44 -9.82 8.79
CA LEU A 21 9.44 -10.82 8.47
C LEU A 21 9.34 -11.98 9.46
N THR A 22 9.42 -13.21 8.97
CA THR A 22 9.43 -14.44 9.79
C THR A 22 10.61 -15.32 9.43
N TRP A 23 11.14 -16.05 10.40
CA TRP A 23 12.14 -17.09 10.14
C TRP A 23 11.49 -18.28 9.40
N SER A 24 12.22 -18.91 8.49
CA SER A 24 11.75 -20.07 7.73
C SER A 24 12.75 -21.21 7.83
N ASP A 25 12.44 -22.23 8.64
CA ASP A 25 13.32 -23.39 8.83
C ASP A 25 13.59 -24.15 7.53
N GLU A 26 12.61 -24.21 6.62
CA GLU A 26 12.75 -24.86 5.30
C GLU A 26 13.83 -24.21 4.42
N MET A 27 13.97 -22.89 4.51
CA MET A 27 14.87 -22.14 3.63
C MET A 27 16.13 -21.64 4.36
N ASP A 28 16.21 -21.81 5.68
CA ASP A 28 17.29 -21.35 6.55
C ASP A 28 17.59 -19.83 6.44
N TRP A 29 16.55 -19.03 6.23
CA TRP A 29 16.63 -17.56 6.19
C TRP A 29 15.29 -16.90 6.52
N VAL A 30 15.32 -15.57 6.67
CA VAL A 30 14.16 -14.74 6.94
C VAL A 30 13.36 -14.52 5.66
N LYS A 31 12.04 -14.77 5.71
CA LYS A 31 11.10 -14.54 4.60
C LYS A 31 10.02 -13.51 4.96
N PRO A 32 9.47 -12.78 3.98
CA PRO A 32 8.28 -11.99 4.18
C PRO A 32 7.06 -12.87 4.53
N ASN A 33 6.28 -12.43 5.51
CA ASN A 33 5.02 -13.02 5.88
C ASN A 33 3.89 -12.35 5.08
N PHE A 34 3.43 -13.04 4.03
CA PHE A 34 2.31 -12.60 3.19
C PHE A 34 0.94 -13.05 3.70
N SER A 35 0.88 -13.84 4.78
CA SER A 35 -0.38 -14.31 5.38
C SER A 35 -0.93 -13.34 6.43
N ILE A 36 -0.54 -12.07 6.34
CA ILE A 36 -0.99 -11.02 7.25
C ILE A 36 -2.41 -10.55 6.89
N GLN A 37 -3.17 -10.19 7.91
CA GLN A 37 -4.48 -9.59 7.70
C GLN A 37 -4.31 -8.15 7.19
N HIS A 38 -4.63 -7.95 5.93
CA HIS A 38 -4.74 -6.61 5.35
C HIS A 38 -5.94 -5.88 5.95
N THR A 39 -5.83 -4.56 6.09
CA THR A 39 -6.96 -3.76 6.57
C THR A 39 -7.29 -2.66 5.59
N CYS A 40 -8.56 -2.58 5.20
CA CYS A 40 -9.05 -1.47 4.39
C CYS A 40 -8.88 -0.14 5.12
N ARG A 41 -8.52 0.90 4.36
CA ARG A 41 -8.31 2.27 4.85
C ARG A 41 -9.10 3.24 4.00
N ASN A 42 -9.46 4.37 4.58
CA ASN A 42 -10.04 5.46 3.83
C ASN A 42 -8.95 6.03 2.89
N PHE A 43 -9.16 5.90 1.57
CA PHE A 43 -8.20 6.36 0.58
C PHE A 43 -7.86 7.86 0.71
N GLN A 44 -8.84 8.70 1.05
CA GLN A 44 -8.62 10.14 1.21
C GLN A 44 -7.56 10.42 2.29
N SER A 45 -7.60 9.69 3.40
CA SER A 45 -6.59 9.84 4.45
C SER A 45 -5.19 9.45 3.99
N ILE A 46 -5.07 8.45 3.12
CA ILE A 46 -3.79 8.06 2.49
C ILE A 46 -3.29 9.17 1.57
N TRP A 47 -4.20 9.70 0.74
CA TRP A 47 -3.92 10.77 -0.21
C TRP A 47 -3.44 12.05 0.49
N ASP A 48 -4.14 12.51 1.51
CA ASP A 48 -3.80 13.72 2.26
C ASP A 48 -2.43 13.58 2.94
N PHE A 49 -2.14 12.39 3.49
CA PHE A 49 -0.83 12.08 4.05
C PHE A 49 0.29 12.19 3.01
N ALA A 50 0.09 11.60 1.83
CA ALA A 50 1.07 11.65 0.75
C ALA A 50 1.27 13.07 0.21
N LEU A 51 0.18 13.83 0.02
CA LEU A 51 0.21 15.20 -0.48
C LEU A 51 0.98 16.12 0.47
N SER A 52 0.75 16.02 1.78
CA SER A 52 1.46 16.82 2.81
C SER A 52 2.98 16.56 2.86
N ARG A 53 3.45 15.48 2.25
CA ARG A 53 4.86 15.04 2.21
C ARG A 53 5.41 14.96 0.80
N ASN A 54 4.73 15.56 -0.18
CA ASN A 54 5.19 15.54 -1.56
C ASN A 54 6.44 16.42 -1.73
N LEU A 55 7.58 15.77 -1.97
CA LEU A 55 8.87 16.42 -2.25
C LEU A 55 9.27 16.31 -3.74
N SER A 56 8.40 15.78 -4.59
CA SER A 56 8.73 15.53 -6.00
C SER A 56 8.80 16.80 -6.86
N GLY A 57 8.33 17.94 -6.34
CA GLY A 57 8.21 19.19 -7.10
C GLY A 57 7.11 19.20 -8.15
N ILE A 58 6.38 18.08 -8.31
CA ILE A 58 5.24 17.96 -9.21
C ILE A 58 3.97 18.26 -8.41
N SER A 59 3.23 19.29 -8.82
CA SER A 59 1.89 19.55 -8.29
C SER A 59 0.93 18.48 -8.82
N ILE A 60 0.23 17.85 -7.89
CA ILE A 60 -0.86 16.93 -8.22
C ILE A 60 -2.13 17.71 -7.93
N GLU A 61 -2.76 18.21 -9.00
CA GLU A 61 -4.04 18.95 -8.94
C GLU A 61 -5.20 18.03 -8.51
#